data_AF-A0A2P6SCG3-F1
#
_entry.id   AF-A0A2P6SCG3-F1
#
_cell.length_a   1.000
_cell.length_b   1.000
_cell.length_c   1.000
_cell.angle_alpha   90.00
_cell.angle_beta   90.00
_cell.angle_gamma   90.00
#
_symmetry.space_group_name_H-M   'P 1'
#
loop_
_entity.id
_entity.type
_entity.pdbx_description
1 polymer ?
#
loop_
_entity_poly.entity_id
_entity_poly.type
_entity_poly.pdbx_seq_one_letter_code
_entity_poly.pdbx_strand_id
1 'polypeptide(L)'
;MYQLVMIDFQAAEWRRLEEPASEVGLEPLCAMINNNLRCYDLAMDLSNSTLEALPENYAEQVNFEDTCKGFLEVAKEAVHQTVSVIFEDPGVQDLLVKLYQKEWSEGQVTEYLVATFGDYFADVKMYIEERSFRRFVEGCLEETVVSVDHLLTQKNYIKEETIERMRLDEEVLMDFFREYLSVSKVESRVTILSDLRELASAESLDTFTLIYTNILEHQPDCPPEIVEKLVALREGIPRKDAKEVVQECKEIYENSRANGNPAKAGFVFARVKCLSSAKASIWRKLT
;
A
#
# COMPACT_ATOMS: atom_id res chain seq x y z
N MET A 1 18.85 32.44 -10.15
CA MET A 1 17.50 33.02 -10.35
C MET A 1 16.52 31.93 -10.80
N TYR A 2 16.72 31.27 -11.95
CA TYR A 2 15.83 30.19 -12.43
C TYR A 2 15.65 29.02 -11.45
N GLN A 3 16.74 28.53 -10.85
CA GLN A 3 16.66 27.45 -9.86
C GLN A 3 15.81 27.81 -8.63
N LEU A 4 15.96 29.04 -8.11
CA LEU A 4 15.19 29.50 -6.95
C LEU A 4 13.69 29.54 -7.27
N VAL A 5 13.31 30.01 -8.46
CA VAL A 5 11.90 30.04 -8.89
C VAL A 5 11.31 28.63 -8.98
N MET A 6 12.08 27.66 -9.51
CA MET A 6 11.63 26.27 -9.58
C MET A 6 11.47 25.64 -8.19
N ILE A 7 12.41 25.90 -7.28
CA ILE A 7 12.34 25.43 -5.88
C ILE A 7 11.15 26.07 -5.16
N ASP A 8 10.92 27.37 -5.33
CA ASP A 8 9.79 28.07 -4.71
C ASP A 8 8.44 27.55 -5.23
N PHE A 9 8.36 27.21 -6.52
CA PHE A 9 7.18 26.60 -7.12
C PHE A 9 6.92 25.19 -6.55
N GLN A 10 7.95 24.33 -6.52
CA GLN A 10 7.85 23.00 -5.90
C GLN A 10 7.42 23.10 -4.43
N ALA A 11 8.00 24.03 -3.68
CA ALA A 11 7.63 24.25 -2.27
C ALA A 11 6.17 24.72 -2.11
N ALA A 12 5.62 25.45 -3.07
CA ALA A 12 4.22 25.83 -3.07
C ALA A 12 3.30 24.63 -3.35
N GLU A 13 3.67 23.76 -4.29
CA GLU A 13 2.92 22.52 -4.57
C GLU A 13 2.99 21.53 -3.40
N TRP A 14 4.14 21.40 -2.74
CA TRP A 14 4.27 20.60 -1.51
C TRP A 14 3.30 21.09 -0.42
N ARG A 15 3.18 22.40 -0.20
CA ARG A 15 2.18 22.94 0.75
C ARG A 15 0.75 22.60 0.34
N ARG A 16 0.46 22.55 -0.96
CA ARG A 16 -0.87 22.15 -1.46
C ARG A 16 -1.13 20.67 -1.21
N LEU A 17 -0.10 19.81 -1.32
CA LEU A 17 -0.18 18.38 -1.04
C LEU A 17 -0.27 18.04 0.47
N GLU A 18 -0.03 19.01 1.36
CA GLU A 18 -0.26 18.86 2.80
C GLU A 18 -1.76 19.03 3.18
N GLU A 19 -2.57 19.59 2.29
CA GLU A 19 -4.03 19.67 2.48
C GLU A 19 -4.69 18.29 2.30
N PRO A 20 -5.83 18.01 2.96
CA PRO A 20 -6.55 16.75 2.75
C PRO A 20 -6.85 16.50 1.28
N ALA A 21 -6.64 15.27 0.80
CA ALA A 21 -6.78 14.92 -0.62
C ALA A 21 -8.19 15.25 -1.14
N SER A 22 -9.20 14.96 -0.32
CA SER A 22 -10.61 15.32 -0.57
C SER A 22 -10.88 16.82 -0.73
N GLU A 23 -10.09 17.70 -0.11
CA GLU A 23 -10.20 19.16 -0.28
C GLU A 23 -9.47 19.66 -1.53
N VAL A 24 -8.40 18.97 -1.95
CA VAL A 24 -7.68 19.30 -3.19
C VAL A 24 -8.50 18.87 -4.42
N GLY A 25 -9.08 17.67 -4.37
CA GLY A 25 -9.87 17.10 -5.45
C GLY A 25 -9.05 16.35 -6.50
N LEU A 26 -9.74 15.51 -7.28
CA LEU A 26 -9.12 14.57 -8.22
C LEU A 26 -8.47 15.29 -9.41
N GLU A 27 -9.18 16.21 -10.06
CA GLU A 27 -8.71 16.88 -11.27
C GLU A 27 -7.49 17.79 -11.02
N PRO A 28 -7.45 18.60 -9.93
CA PRO A 28 -6.26 19.37 -9.59
C PRO A 28 -5.03 18.50 -9.31
N LEU A 29 -5.19 17.35 -8.66
CA LEU A 29 -4.10 16.40 -8.44
C LEU A 29 -3.62 15.78 -9.77
N CYS A 30 -4.54 15.40 -10.66
CA CYS A 30 -4.21 14.93 -12.00
C CYS A 30 -3.43 15.97 -12.80
N ALA A 31 -3.86 17.24 -12.75
CA ALA A 31 -3.14 18.34 -13.38
C ALA A 31 -1.73 18.53 -12.78
N MET A 32 -1.60 18.43 -11.46
CA MET A 32 -0.32 18.53 -10.77
C MET A 32 0.66 17.44 -11.22
N ILE A 33 0.20 16.19 -11.37
CA ILE A 33 1.01 15.08 -11.89
C ILE A 33 1.59 15.43 -13.27
N ASN A 34 0.73 15.80 -14.22
CA ASN A 34 1.17 16.09 -15.59
C ASN A 34 2.07 17.32 -15.67
N ASN A 35 1.70 18.38 -14.95
CA ASN A 35 2.47 19.62 -14.95
C ASN A 35 3.88 19.40 -14.41
N ASN A 36 4.02 18.62 -13.33
CA ASN A 36 5.32 18.32 -12.74
C ASN A 36 6.18 17.44 -13.64
N LEU A 37 5.61 16.44 -14.30
CA LEU A 37 6.34 15.66 -15.32
C LEU A 37 6.81 16.55 -16.47
N ARG A 38 5.95 17.47 -16.92
CA ARG A 38 6.32 18.43 -17.97
C ARG A 38 7.40 19.41 -17.49
N CYS A 39 7.32 19.88 -16.25
CA CYS A 39 8.33 20.73 -15.64
C CYS A 39 9.67 20.02 -15.51
N TYR A 40 9.68 18.72 -15.18
CA TYR A 40 10.89 17.91 -15.18
C TYR A 40 11.57 17.89 -16.55
N ASP A 41 10.84 17.59 -17.62
CA ASP A 41 11.40 17.55 -18.98
C ASP A 41 11.98 18.92 -19.38
N LEU A 42 11.21 20.00 -19.15
CA LEU A 42 11.64 21.36 -19.46
C LEU A 42 12.85 21.80 -18.62
N ALA A 43 12.91 21.40 -17.35
CA ALA A 43 14.04 21.69 -16.48
C ALA A 43 15.31 20.93 -16.90
N MET A 44 15.16 19.69 -17.39
CA MET A 44 16.27 18.93 -17.97
C MET A 44 16.78 19.56 -19.27
N ASP A 45 15.89 19.97 -20.17
CA ASP A 45 16.27 20.67 -21.41
C ASP A 45 16.99 22.00 -21.12
N LEU A 46 16.48 22.76 -20.15
CA LEU A 46 17.10 24.00 -19.68
C LEU A 46 18.49 23.72 -19.08
N SER A 47 18.60 22.68 -18.25
CA SER A 47 19.86 22.26 -17.63
C SER A 47 20.90 21.95 -18.71
N ASN A 48 20.56 21.10 -19.67
CA ASN A 48 21.47 20.70 -20.76
C ASN A 48 21.92 21.92 -21.59
N SER A 49 20.97 22.75 -22.02
CA SER A 49 21.25 23.95 -22.81
C SER A 49 22.14 24.95 -22.05
N THR A 50 21.94 25.07 -20.74
CA THR A 50 22.74 25.95 -19.87
C THR A 50 24.16 25.43 -19.70
N LEU A 51 24.32 24.12 -19.44
CA LEU A 51 25.62 23.49 -19.26
C LEU A 51 26.45 23.53 -20.54
N GLU A 52 25.84 23.34 -21.71
CA GLU A 52 26.52 23.46 -23.01
C GLU A 52 26.99 24.89 -23.32
N ALA A 53 26.26 25.90 -22.83
CA ALA A 53 26.59 27.31 -23.06
C ALA A 53 27.65 27.85 -22.09
N LEU A 54 27.94 27.14 -21.00
CA LEU A 54 28.88 27.60 -19.97
C LEU A 54 30.30 27.06 -20.23
N PRO A 55 31.34 27.86 -19.93
CA PRO A 55 32.70 27.32 -19.79
C PRO A 55 32.75 26.24 -18.70
N GLU A 56 33.59 25.23 -18.90
CA GLU A 56 33.69 24.02 -18.06
C GLU A 56 33.82 24.34 -16.56
N ASN A 57 34.65 25.33 -16.21
CA ASN A 57 34.88 25.77 -14.83
C ASN A 57 33.63 26.38 -14.15
N TYR A 58 32.65 26.85 -14.92
CA TYR A 58 31.37 27.34 -14.41
C TYR A 58 30.27 26.27 -14.49
N ALA A 59 30.32 25.39 -15.48
CA ALA A 59 29.37 24.28 -15.62
C ALA A 59 29.41 23.35 -14.39
N GLU A 60 30.61 23.04 -13.87
CA GLU A 60 30.78 22.23 -12.65
C GLU A 60 30.19 22.87 -11.38
N GLN A 61 29.92 24.17 -11.38
CA GLN A 61 29.38 24.90 -10.21
C GLN A 61 27.85 24.96 -10.21
N VAL A 62 27.19 24.50 -11.28
CA VAL A 62 25.73 24.59 -11.45
C VAL A 62 25.10 23.22 -11.28
N ASN A 63 24.25 23.05 -10.26
CA ASN A 63 23.53 21.81 -10.00
C ASN A 63 22.02 21.99 -10.27
N PHE A 64 21.53 21.43 -11.37
CA PHE A 64 20.10 21.35 -11.68
C PHE A 64 19.46 20.03 -11.25
N GLU A 65 20.26 19.01 -10.92
CA GLU A 65 19.80 17.65 -10.70
C GLU A 65 18.78 17.57 -9.56
N ASP A 66 19.06 18.26 -8.45
CA ASP A 66 18.16 18.28 -7.29
C ASP A 66 16.83 18.97 -7.60
N THR A 67 16.88 20.04 -8.41
CA THR A 67 15.66 20.76 -8.82
C THR A 67 14.83 19.93 -9.80
N CYS A 68 15.46 19.26 -10.76
CA CYS A 68 14.75 18.35 -11.66
C CYS A 68 14.09 17.21 -10.87
N LYS A 69 14.84 16.56 -9.96
CA LYS A 69 14.29 15.51 -9.08
C LYS A 69 13.11 16.00 -8.25
N GLY A 70 13.15 17.24 -7.77
CA GLY A 70 12.05 17.85 -7.01
C GLY A 70 10.70 17.76 -7.72
N PHE A 71 10.64 18.02 -9.02
CA PHE A 71 9.41 17.88 -9.80
C PHE A 71 8.92 16.42 -9.88
N LEU A 72 9.83 15.45 -10.01
CA LEU A 72 9.45 14.03 -10.01
C LEU A 72 8.87 13.60 -8.66
N GLU A 73 9.42 14.11 -7.54
CA GLU A 73 8.90 13.79 -6.21
C GLU A 73 7.52 14.41 -5.97
N VAL A 74 7.28 15.66 -6.43
CA VAL A 74 5.93 16.27 -6.37
C VAL A 74 4.94 15.46 -7.22
N ALA A 75 5.30 15.08 -8.46
CA ALA A 75 4.43 14.26 -9.31
C ALA A 75 4.09 12.92 -8.64
N LYS A 76 5.08 12.27 -8.01
CA LYS A 76 4.91 11.01 -7.31
C LYS A 76 3.98 11.17 -6.10
N GLU A 77 4.15 12.20 -5.29
CA GLU A 77 3.26 12.47 -4.16
C GLU A 77 1.84 12.80 -4.63
N ALA A 78 1.69 13.57 -5.71
CA ALA A 78 0.38 13.86 -6.30
C ALA A 78 -0.33 12.57 -6.77
N VAL A 79 0.40 11.58 -7.29
CA VAL A 79 -0.15 10.23 -7.57
C VAL A 79 -0.66 9.58 -6.28
N HIS A 80 0.12 9.62 -5.19
CA HIS A 80 -0.30 9.07 -3.89
C HIS A 80 -1.56 9.77 -3.35
N GLN A 81 -1.62 11.10 -3.40
CA GLN A 81 -2.80 11.86 -2.99
C GLN A 81 -4.02 11.55 -3.86
N THR A 82 -3.84 11.29 -5.16
CA THR A 82 -4.94 10.87 -6.06
C THR A 82 -5.54 9.54 -5.61
N VAL A 83 -4.71 8.61 -5.13
CA VAL A 83 -5.18 7.37 -4.49
C VAL A 83 -5.93 7.70 -3.20
N SER A 84 -5.40 8.58 -2.35
CA SER A 84 -6.05 9.00 -1.10
C SER A 84 -7.44 9.58 -1.33
N VAL A 85 -7.69 10.34 -2.39
CA VAL A 85 -9.03 10.85 -2.73
C VAL A 85 -10.07 9.72 -2.77
N ILE A 86 -9.73 8.60 -3.39
CA ILE A 86 -10.64 7.45 -3.54
C ILE A 86 -10.86 6.77 -2.20
N PHE A 87 -9.79 6.54 -1.45
CA PHE A 87 -9.89 5.85 -0.17
C PHE A 87 -10.42 6.75 0.95
N GLU A 88 -10.45 8.07 0.78
CA GLU A 88 -11.13 9.02 1.67
C GLU A 88 -12.60 9.24 1.29
N ASP A 89 -13.03 8.77 0.12
CA ASP A 89 -14.42 8.88 -0.31
C ASP A 89 -15.35 8.18 0.70
N PRO A 90 -16.41 8.86 1.19
CA PRO A 90 -17.33 8.27 2.15
C PRO A 90 -18.01 6.98 1.66
N GLY A 91 -18.32 6.87 0.36
CA GLY A 91 -18.91 5.67 -0.21
C GLY A 91 -17.95 4.49 -0.20
N VAL A 92 -16.67 4.71 -0.50
CA VAL A 92 -15.62 3.70 -0.38
C VAL A 92 -15.38 3.30 1.07
N GLN A 93 -15.30 4.26 1.99
CA GLN A 93 -15.17 3.99 3.43
C GLN A 93 -16.35 3.18 3.97
N ASP A 94 -17.58 3.51 3.56
CA ASP A 94 -18.81 2.78 3.93
C ASP A 94 -18.81 1.33 3.42
N LEU A 95 -18.13 1.03 2.31
CA LEU A 95 -17.94 -0.34 1.82
C LEU A 95 -16.84 -1.06 2.63
N LEU A 96 -15.71 -0.40 2.88
CA LEU A 96 -14.57 -1.00 3.60
C LEU A 96 -14.96 -1.44 5.02
N VAL A 97 -15.74 -0.63 5.75
CA VAL A 97 -16.19 -1.00 7.11
C VAL A 97 -17.11 -2.23 7.12
N LYS A 98 -17.71 -2.61 5.98
CA LYS A 98 -18.57 -3.80 5.83
C LYS A 98 -17.79 -5.06 5.46
N LEU A 99 -16.48 -4.99 5.25
CA LEU A 99 -15.63 -6.18 5.11
C LEU A 99 -15.80 -7.10 6.34
N TYR A 100 -15.88 -8.41 6.09
CA TYR A 100 -16.14 -9.43 7.11
C TYR A 100 -17.52 -9.33 7.82
N GLN A 101 -18.45 -8.57 7.23
CA GLN A 101 -19.87 -8.55 7.62
C GLN A 101 -20.73 -9.37 6.64
N LYS A 102 -22.06 -9.34 6.82
CA LYS A 102 -22.99 -10.16 6.05
C LYS A 102 -22.96 -9.83 4.56
N GLU A 103 -23.00 -8.55 4.21
CA GLU A 103 -22.98 -8.05 2.85
C GLU A 103 -21.69 -8.47 2.11
N TRP A 104 -20.56 -8.49 2.84
CA TRP A 104 -19.31 -9.01 2.32
C TRP A 104 -19.37 -10.52 2.08
N SER A 105 -19.95 -11.29 3.02
CA SER A 105 -20.10 -12.74 2.84
C SER A 105 -20.96 -13.11 1.63
N GLU A 106 -21.89 -12.24 1.25
CA GLU A 106 -22.74 -12.35 0.05
C GLU A 106 -22.03 -11.85 -1.23
N GLY A 107 -20.79 -11.36 -1.14
CA GLY A 107 -19.96 -10.89 -2.26
C GLY A 107 -20.20 -9.43 -2.68
N GLN A 108 -21.23 -8.77 -2.13
CA GLN A 108 -21.68 -7.44 -2.58
C GLN A 108 -20.63 -6.35 -2.35
N VAL A 109 -19.90 -6.42 -1.22
CA VAL A 109 -18.91 -5.40 -0.87
C VAL A 109 -17.77 -5.36 -1.90
N THR A 110 -17.22 -6.51 -2.25
CA THR A 110 -16.13 -6.63 -3.23
C THR A 110 -16.59 -6.19 -4.62
N GLU A 111 -17.79 -6.59 -5.03
CA GLU A 111 -18.37 -6.24 -6.33
C GLU A 111 -18.58 -4.72 -6.47
N TYR A 112 -19.09 -4.07 -5.43
CA TYR A 112 -19.26 -2.61 -5.41
C TYR A 112 -17.93 -1.85 -5.32
N LEU A 113 -16.94 -2.35 -4.57
CA LEU A 113 -15.61 -1.74 -4.51
C LEU A 113 -14.95 -1.74 -5.89
N VAL A 114 -14.98 -2.88 -6.59
CA VAL A 114 -14.40 -3.00 -7.93
C VAL A 114 -15.13 -2.13 -8.95
N ALA A 115 -16.47 -2.08 -8.90
CA ALA A 115 -17.24 -1.18 -9.75
C ALA A 115 -16.86 0.30 -9.51
N THR A 116 -16.78 0.70 -8.24
CA THR A 116 -16.41 2.07 -7.84
C THR A 116 -15.00 2.41 -8.30
N PHE A 117 -14.03 1.51 -8.13
CA PHE A 117 -12.67 1.70 -8.66
C PHE A 117 -12.67 1.80 -10.18
N GLY A 118 -13.48 1.01 -10.88
CA GLY A 118 -13.62 1.09 -12.33
C GLY A 118 -14.04 2.48 -12.81
N ASP A 119 -15.02 3.09 -12.14
CA ASP A 119 -15.48 4.46 -12.44
C ASP A 119 -14.36 5.49 -12.23
N TYR A 120 -13.70 5.47 -11.06
CA TYR A 120 -12.56 6.36 -10.80
C TYR A 120 -11.40 6.15 -11.77
N PHE A 121 -11.09 4.90 -12.13
CA PHE A 121 -10.00 4.58 -13.03
C PHE A 121 -10.29 5.10 -14.44
N ALA A 122 -11.55 5.01 -14.89
CA ALA A 122 -11.98 5.58 -16.15
C ALA A 122 -11.75 7.11 -16.16
N ASP A 123 -12.16 7.81 -15.10
CA ASP A 123 -12.00 9.26 -14.99
C ASP A 123 -10.52 9.66 -14.95
N VAL A 124 -9.72 9.08 -14.04
CA VAL A 124 -8.29 9.42 -13.89
C VAL A 124 -7.52 9.15 -15.18
N LYS A 125 -7.83 8.05 -15.88
CA LYS A 125 -7.18 7.70 -17.16
C LYS A 125 -7.40 8.75 -18.25
N MET A 126 -8.50 9.52 -18.20
CA MET A 126 -8.72 10.62 -19.13
C MET A 126 -7.79 11.80 -18.88
N TYR A 127 -7.29 11.96 -17.65
CA TYR A 127 -6.54 13.14 -17.24
C TYR A 127 -5.04 12.94 -17.22
N ILE A 128 -4.50 11.76 -16.91
CA ILE A 128 -3.05 11.56 -16.73
C ILE A 128 -2.43 10.59 -17.75
N GLU A 129 -1.12 10.72 -17.97
CA GLU A 129 -0.38 9.84 -18.87
C GLU A 129 -0.38 8.37 -18.40
N GLU A 130 -0.39 7.43 -19.35
CA GLU A 130 -0.46 5.97 -19.13
C GLU A 130 0.55 5.47 -18.09
N ARG A 131 1.78 6.00 -18.09
CA ARG A 131 2.80 5.60 -17.12
C ARG A 131 2.40 5.97 -15.68
N SER A 132 1.88 7.18 -15.48
CA SER A 132 1.42 7.67 -14.19
C SER A 132 0.13 6.97 -13.77
N PHE A 133 -0.77 6.72 -14.73
CA PHE A 133 -1.98 5.95 -14.50
C PHE A 133 -1.68 4.54 -13.96
N ARG A 134 -0.72 3.82 -14.54
CA ARG A 134 -0.29 2.52 -13.99
C ARG A 134 0.25 2.61 -12.57
N ARG A 135 0.98 3.68 -12.21
CA ARG A 135 1.47 3.88 -10.84
C ARG A 135 0.33 4.17 -9.87
N PHE A 136 -0.65 4.95 -10.31
CA PHE A 136 -1.88 5.22 -9.57
C PHE A 136 -2.68 3.94 -9.30
N VAL A 137 -2.88 3.09 -10.32
CA VAL A 137 -3.55 1.79 -10.16
C VAL A 137 -2.75 0.85 -9.24
N GLU A 138 -1.42 0.82 -9.37
CA GLU A 138 -0.55 0.08 -8.44
C GLU A 138 -0.74 0.56 -6.99
N GLY A 139 -0.86 1.86 -6.76
CA GLY A 139 -1.17 2.43 -5.46
C GLY A 139 -2.54 2.02 -4.92
N CYS A 140 -3.59 2.02 -5.77
CA CYS A 140 -4.91 1.56 -5.37
C CYS A 140 -4.93 0.07 -4.97
N LEU A 141 -4.15 -0.77 -5.67
CA LEU A 141 -3.95 -2.18 -5.29
C LEU A 141 -3.26 -2.29 -3.93
N GLU A 142 -2.22 -1.49 -3.67
CA GLU A 142 -1.56 -1.44 -2.36
C GLU A 142 -2.53 -1.10 -1.23
N GLU A 143 -3.32 -0.04 -1.39
CA GLU A 143 -4.35 0.36 -0.41
C GLU A 143 -5.39 -0.73 -0.17
N THR A 144 -5.84 -1.38 -1.27
CA THR A 144 -6.80 -2.47 -1.18
C THR A 144 -6.25 -3.62 -0.36
N VAL A 145 -4.97 -3.98 -0.55
CA VAL A 145 -4.32 -5.04 0.25
C VAL A 145 -4.15 -4.61 1.71
N VAL A 146 -3.89 -3.32 1.99
CA VAL A 146 -3.80 -2.78 3.36
C VAL A 146 -5.16 -2.86 4.10
N SER A 147 -6.28 -3.05 3.38
CA SER A 147 -7.59 -3.33 4.00
C SER A 147 -7.62 -4.61 4.85
N VAL A 148 -6.56 -5.44 4.82
CA VAL A 148 -6.28 -6.53 5.78
C VAL A 148 -6.43 -6.11 7.25
N ASP A 149 -6.29 -4.82 7.58
CA ASP A 149 -6.60 -4.30 8.92
C ASP A 149 -8.02 -4.69 9.37
N HIS A 150 -8.99 -4.76 8.46
CA HIS A 150 -10.37 -5.20 8.75
C HIS A 150 -10.44 -6.69 9.12
N LEU A 151 -9.63 -7.55 8.49
CA LEU A 151 -9.53 -8.98 8.87
C LEU A 151 -9.04 -9.11 10.32
N LEU A 152 -8.04 -8.31 10.67
CA LEU A 152 -7.31 -8.39 11.94
C LEU A 152 -8.03 -7.70 13.11
N THR A 153 -9.12 -6.98 12.82
CA THR A 153 -9.91 -6.21 13.81
C THR A 153 -11.37 -6.67 13.90
N GLN A 154 -11.84 -7.46 12.93
CA GLN A 154 -13.16 -8.07 13.00
C GLN A 154 -13.30 -9.01 14.21
N LYS A 155 -14.54 -9.29 14.59
CA LYS A 155 -14.88 -10.03 15.84
C LYS A 155 -15.57 -11.36 15.58
N ASN A 156 -15.84 -11.69 14.32
CA ASN A 156 -16.47 -12.95 13.96
C ASN A 156 -15.41 -14.03 13.87
N TYR A 157 -15.79 -15.25 14.24
CA TYR A 157 -14.92 -16.39 14.00
C TYR A 157 -14.76 -16.65 12.51
N ILE A 158 -13.53 -16.98 12.11
CA ILE A 158 -13.21 -17.41 10.75
C ILE A 158 -13.74 -18.84 10.58
N LYS A 159 -14.63 -19.01 9.61
CA LYS A 159 -15.22 -20.30 9.21
C LYS A 159 -14.78 -20.65 7.81
N GLU A 160 -15.07 -21.88 7.38
CA GLU A 160 -14.78 -22.31 6.01
C GLU A 160 -15.41 -21.41 4.95
N GLU A 161 -16.66 -20.96 5.17
CA GLU A 161 -17.33 -19.98 4.31
C GLU A 161 -16.58 -18.64 4.24
N THR A 162 -15.93 -18.22 5.33
CA THR A 162 -15.07 -17.02 5.36
C THR A 162 -13.82 -17.23 4.51
N ILE A 163 -13.18 -18.38 4.63
CA ILE A 163 -11.99 -18.74 3.84
C ILE A 163 -12.32 -18.79 2.34
N GLU A 164 -13.44 -19.41 1.97
CA GLU A 164 -13.86 -19.47 0.57
C GLU A 164 -14.21 -18.08 0.02
N ARG A 165 -14.87 -17.24 0.82
CA ARG A 165 -15.17 -15.85 0.41
C ARG A 165 -13.89 -15.04 0.19
N MET A 166 -12.89 -15.17 1.08
CA MET A 166 -11.58 -14.53 0.90
C MET A 166 -10.91 -14.99 -0.41
N ARG A 167 -10.95 -16.30 -0.71
CA ARG A 167 -10.40 -16.86 -1.95
C ARG A 167 -11.07 -16.27 -3.20
N LEU A 168 -12.39 -16.16 -3.19
CA LEU A 168 -13.15 -15.58 -4.30
C LEU A 168 -12.87 -14.08 -4.45
N ASP A 169 -12.65 -13.35 -3.36
CA ASP A 169 -12.26 -11.93 -3.43
C ASP A 169 -10.85 -11.77 -4.00
N GLU A 170 -9.90 -12.63 -3.61
CA GLU A 170 -8.57 -12.68 -4.23
C GLU A 170 -8.68 -12.83 -5.75
N GLU A 171 -9.53 -13.74 -6.25
CA GLU A 171 -9.77 -13.93 -7.69
C GLU A 171 -10.35 -12.68 -8.35
N VAL A 172 -11.37 -12.06 -7.75
CA VAL A 172 -11.99 -10.83 -8.28
C VAL A 172 -10.99 -9.68 -8.34
N LEU A 173 -10.19 -9.49 -7.31
CA LEU A 173 -9.15 -8.46 -7.27
C LEU A 173 -8.06 -8.73 -8.32
N MET A 174 -7.61 -9.98 -8.42
CA MET A 174 -6.64 -10.41 -9.44
C MET A 174 -7.15 -10.11 -10.85
N ASP A 175 -8.40 -10.48 -11.13
CA ASP A 175 -9.04 -10.31 -12.43
C ASP A 175 -9.27 -8.84 -12.81
N PHE A 176 -9.65 -8.01 -11.84
CA PHE A 176 -9.83 -6.58 -12.05
C PHE A 176 -8.49 -5.86 -12.30
N PHE A 177 -7.51 -6.02 -11.41
CA PHE A 177 -6.26 -5.26 -11.50
C PHE A 177 -5.35 -5.68 -12.67
N ARG A 178 -5.47 -6.93 -13.17
CA ARG A 178 -4.70 -7.39 -14.34
C ARG A 178 -5.15 -6.77 -15.66
N GLU A 179 -6.30 -6.09 -15.69
CA GLU A 179 -6.72 -5.30 -16.86
C GLU A 179 -5.81 -4.07 -17.06
N TYR A 180 -5.15 -3.62 -15.99
CA TYR A 180 -4.36 -2.39 -15.96
C TYR A 180 -2.87 -2.63 -15.69
N LEU A 181 -2.52 -3.71 -14.98
CA LEU A 181 -1.16 -4.06 -14.58
C LEU A 181 -0.74 -5.42 -15.14
N SER A 182 0.56 -5.71 -15.14
CA SER A 182 1.03 -7.05 -15.52
C SER A 182 0.65 -8.10 -14.48
N VAL A 183 0.38 -9.32 -14.92
CA VAL A 183 -0.01 -10.45 -14.05
C VAL A 183 0.96 -10.62 -12.87
N SER A 184 2.26 -10.72 -13.16
CA SER A 184 3.30 -10.84 -12.12
C SER A 184 3.29 -9.69 -11.11
N LYS A 185 2.96 -8.46 -11.54
CA LYS A 185 2.85 -7.33 -10.62
C LYS A 185 1.66 -7.51 -9.69
N VAL A 186 0.48 -7.84 -10.22
CA VAL A 186 -0.73 -8.03 -9.41
C VAL A 186 -0.54 -9.19 -8.43
N GLU A 187 -0.07 -10.35 -8.92
CA GLU A 187 0.23 -11.52 -8.09
C GLU A 187 1.12 -11.15 -6.91
N SER A 188 2.26 -10.49 -7.16
CA SER A 188 3.22 -10.12 -6.11
C SER A 188 2.65 -9.24 -4.99
N ARG A 189 1.55 -8.53 -5.23
CA ARG A 189 0.90 -7.66 -4.24
C ARG A 189 -0.25 -8.36 -3.53
N VAL A 190 -0.97 -9.24 -4.24
CA VAL A 190 -2.09 -10.00 -3.69
C VAL A 190 -1.61 -11.23 -2.89
N THR A 191 -0.41 -11.76 -3.14
CA THR A 191 0.12 -12.96 -2.45
C THR A 191 -0.11 -12.95 -0.94
N ILE A 192 0.13 -11.81 -0.29
CA ILE A 192 -0.05 -11.69 1.16
C ILE A 192 -1.49 -11.91 1.63
N LEU A 193 -2.51 -11.59 0.82
CA LEU A 193 -3.90 -11.91 1.13
C LEU A 193 -4.11 -13.43 1.14
N SER A 194 -3.55 -14.11 0.14
CA SER A 194 -3.56 -15.57 0.05
C SER A 194 -2.82 -16.22 1.23
N ASP A 195 -1.64 -15.72 1.60
CA ASP A 195 -0.89 -16.29 2.73
C ASP A 195 -1.63 -16.12 4.07
N LEU A 196 -2.31 -14.98 4.25
CA LEU A 196 -3.12 -14.75 5.45
C LEU A 196 -4.39 -15.61 5.47
N ARG A 197 -4.99 -15.87 4.31
CA ARG A 197 -6.06 -16.87 4.16
C ARG A 197 -5.54 -18.26 4.52
N GLU A 198 -4.36 -18.63 4.05
CA GLU A 198 -3.73 -19.92 4.36
C GLU A 198 -3.44 -20.06 5.86
N LEU A 199 -2.86 -19.03 6.50
CA LEU A 199 -2.69 -18.97 7.96
C LEU A 199 -4.03 -19.11 8.69
N ALA A 200 -5.07 -18.42 8.20
CA ALA A 200 -6.40 -18.49 8.75
C ALA A 200 -7.07 -19.87 8.55
N SER A 201 -6.58 -20.70 7.64
CA SER A 201 -7.09 -22.06 7.41
C SER A 201 -6.22 -23.16 8.04
N ALA A 202 -4.99 -22.84 8.47
CA ALA A 202 -4.03 -23.80 8.97
C ALA A 202 -4.56 -24.63 10.16
N GLU A 203 -4.26 -25.92 10.13
CA GLU A 203 -4.75 -26.92 11.09
C GLU A 203 -3.66 -27.54 11.96
N SER A 204 -2.39 -27.25 11.67
CA SER A 204 -1.25 -27.83 12.38
C SER A 204 -0.14 -26.81 12.61
N LEU A 205 0.68 -27.05 13.65
CA LEU A 205 1.84 -26.23 13.98
C LEU A 205 2.80 -26.11 12.79
N ASP A 206 3.09 -27.23 12.12
CA ASP A 206 3.99 -27.28 10.95
C ASP A 206 3.45 -26.44 9.79
N THR A 207 2.13 -26.44 9.58
CA THR A 207 1.50 -25.62 8.54
C THR A 207 1.61 -24.13 8.88
N PHE A 208 1.33 -23.73 10.12
CA PHE A 208 1.48 -22.34 10.56
C PHE A 208 2.92 -21.84 10.38
N THR A 209 3.90 -22.61 10.83
CA THR A 209 5.31 -22.21 10.77
C THR A 209 5.83 -22.15 9.34
N LEU A 210 5.42 -23.08 8.47
CA LEU A 210 5.76 -23.07 7.05
C LEU A 210 5.21 -21.82 6.34
N ILE A 211 3.91 -21.55 6.47
CA ILE A 211 3.29 -20.39 5.81
C ILE A 211 3.91 -19.10 6.34
N TYR A 212 4.09 -18.99 7.66
CA TYR A 212 4.70 -17.78 8.24
C TYR A 212 6.15 -17.57 7.79
N THR A 213 6.92 -18.66 7.63
CA THR A 213 8.27 -18.59 7.06
C THR A 213 8.23 -18.06 5.62
N ASN A 214 7.32 -18.55 4.78
CA ASN A 214 7.15 -18.07 3.41
C ASN A 214 6.77 -16.58 3.37
N ILE A 215 5.84 -16.13 4.23
CA ILE A 215 5.49 -14.72 4.35
C ILE A 215 6.73 -13.86 4.61
N LEU A 216 7.62 -14.30 5.49
CA LEU A 216 8.83 -13.54 5.82
C LEU A 216 9.84 -13.45 4.65
N GLU A 217 9.75 -14.31 3.63
CA GLU A 217 10.61 -14.21 2.44
C GLU A 217 10.28 -12.98 1.58
N HIS A 218 9.01 -12.57 1.55
CA HIS A 218 8.55 -11.45 0.71
C HIS A 218 7.90 -10.28 1.50
N GLN A 219 7.59 -10.47 2.78
CA GLN A 219 7.15 -9.46 3.75
C GLN A 219 7.94 -9.63 5.07
N PRO A 220 9.25 -9.33 5.08
CA PRO A 220 10.10 -9.58 6.24
C PRO A 220 9.78 -8.70 7.45
N ASP A 221 8.94 -7.67 7.29
CA ASP A 221 8.41 -6.83 8.36
C ASP A 221 7.07 -7.32 8.93
N CYS A 222 6.52 -8.44 8.45
CA CYS A 222 5.34 -9.10 9.01
C CYS A 222 5.60 -9.51 10.46
N PRO A 223 4.91 -8.93 11.45
CA PRO A 223 5.18 -9.21 12.84
C PRO A 223 4.32 -10.40 13.35
N PRO A 224 4.80 -11.18 14.33
CA PRO A 224 4.12 -12.38 14.79
C PRO A 224 2.74 -12.11 15.45
N GLU A 225 2.45 -10.86 15.82
CA GLU A 225 1.14 -10.38 16.25
C GLU A 225 0.04 -10.62 15.21
N ILE A 226 0.39 -10.73 13.93
CA ILE A 226 -0.53 -11.13 12.86
C ILE A 226 -1.03 -12.56 13.10
N VAL A 227 -0.12 -13.49 13.37
CA VAL A 227 -0.45 -14.89 13.66
C VAL A 227 -1.29 -14.97 14.93
N GLU A 228 -0.91 -14.24 15.98
CA GLU A 228 -1.68 -14.19 17.23
C GLU A 228 -3.14 -13.74 17.01
N LYS A 229 -3.35 -12.72 16.18
CA LYS A 229 -4.69 -12.23 15.84
C LYS A 229 -5.49 -13.24 15.03
N LEU A 230 -4.90 -13.86 14.01
CA LEU A 230 -5.60 -14.85 13.17
C LEU A 230 -5.96 -16.11 13.97
N VAL A 231 -5.04 -16.62 14.80
CA VAL A 231 -5.30 -17.77 15.68
C VAL A 231 -6.41 -17.45 16.69
N ALA A 232 -6.48 -16.22 17.20
CA ALA A 232 -7.55 -15.81 18.12
C ALA A 232 -8.94 -15.74 17.45
N LEU A 233 -9.00 -15.58 16.12
CA LEU A 233 -10.23 -15.59 15.34
C LEU A 233 -10.66 -17.00 14.90
N ARG A 234 -9.92 -18.05 15.27
CA ARG A 234 -10.25 -19.44 14.93
C ARG A 234 -11.04 -20.13 16.03
N GLU A 235 -12.08 -20.85 15.64
CA GLU A 235 -12.72 -21.83 16.51
C GLU A 235 -11.93 -23.15 16.48
N GLY A 236 -11.96 -23.90 17.59
CA GLY A 236 -11.45 -25.27 17.63
C GLY A 236 -9.95 -25.42 17.90
N ILE A 237 -9.16 -24.34 17.94
CA ILE A 237 -7.74 -24.41 18.34
C ILE A 237 -7.63 -24.37 19.87
N PRO A 238 -7.10 -25.42 20.53
CA PRO A 238 -6.88 -25.40 21.97
C PRO A 238 -5.94 -24.27 22.38
N ARG A 239 -6.21 -23.63 23.52
CA ARG A 239 -5.41 -22.49 24.01
C ARG A 239 -3.92 -22.82 24.20
N LYS A 240 -3.59 -24.08 24.47
CA LYS A 240 -2.20 -24.54 24.58
C LYS A 240 -1.52 -24.46 23.21
N ASP A 241 -2.15 -25.07 22.21
CA ASP A 241 -1.66 -25.15 20.83
C ASP A 241 -1.58 -23.76 20.20
N ALA A 242 -2.56 -22.89 20.46
CA ALA A 242 -2.52 -21.48 20.05
C ALA A 242 -1.29 -20.73 20.59
N LYS A 243 -0.91 -20.98 21.85
CA LYS A 243 0.29 -20.37 22.44
C LYS A 243 1.58 -20.92 21.83
N GLU A 244 1.60 -22.22 21.55
CA GLU A 244 2.73 -22.90 20.92
C GLU A 244 2.97 -22.36 19.51
N VAL A 245 1.91 -22.26 18.69
CA VAL A 245 1.95 -21.63 17.35
C VAL A 245 2.54 -20.22 17.39
N VAL A 246 2.03 -19.37 18.28
CA VAL A 246 2.49 -17.98 18.39
C VAL A 246 3.95 -17.92 18.87
N GLN A 247 4.37 -18.82 19.77
CA GLN A 247 5.73 -18.86 20.27
C GLN A 247 6.72 -19.28 19.17
N GLU A 248 6.43 -20.35 18.43
CA GLU A 248 7.27 -20.81 17.32
C GLU A 248 7.39 -19.75 16.22
N CYS A 249 6.30 -19.08 15.85
CA CYS A 249 6.34 -17.99 14.88
C CYS A 249 7.16 -16.79 15.37
N LYS A 250 7.15 -16.50 16.68
CA LYS A 250 8.01 -15.46 17.28
C LYS A 250 9.49 -15.83 17.13
N GLU A 251 9.85 -17.08 17.41
CA GLU A 251 11.22 -17.56 17.27
C GLU A 251 11.69 -17.53 15.81
N ILE A 252 10.84 -17.91 14.85
CA ILE A 252 11.13 -17.79 13.42
C ILE A 252 11.39 -16.33 13.03
N TYR A 253 10.55 -15.40 13.50
CA TYR A 253 10.71 -13.97 13.25
C TYR A 253 12.00 -13.39 13.87
N GLU A 254 12.36 -13.80 15.08
CA GLU A 254 13.59 -13.36 15.72
C GLU A 254 14.84 -13.89 15.00
N ASN A 255 14.79 -15.17 14.59
CA ASN A 255 15.87 -15.82 13.85
C ASN A 255 16.06 -15.22 12.46
N SER A 256 14.98 -14.85 11.75
CA SER A 256 15.09 -14.20 10.44
C SER A 256 15.80 -12.83 10.53
N ARG A 257 15.67 -12.14 11.66
CA ARG A 257 16.33 -10.85 11.94
C ARG A 257 17.76 -10.99 12.45
N ALA A 258 18.07 -12.08 13.15
CA ALA A 258 19.42 -12.35 13.68
C ALA A 258 20.49 -12.48 12.57
N ASN A 259 20.07 -12.78 11.34
CA ASN A 259 20.95 -12.89 10.17
C ASN A 259 21.49 -11.54 9.63
N GLY A 260 21.29 -10.43 10.34
CA GLY A 260 22.05 -9.18 10.16
C GLY A 260 21.60 -8.26 9.03
N ASN A 261 20.59 -8.62 8.25
CA ASN A 261 19.97 -7.70 7.29
C ASN A 261 18.78 -6.98 7.94
N PRO A 262 18.69 -5.64 7.85
CA PRO A 262 17.47 -4.95 8.23
C PRO A 262 16.33 -5.47 7.35
N ALA A 263 15.22 -5.88 7.98
CA ALA A 263 14.03 -6.28 7.24
C ALA A 263 13.64 -5.14 6.29
N LYS A 264 13.67 -5.41 4.98
CA LYS A 264 13.21 -4.46 3.98
C LYS A 264 11.72 -4.23 4.24
N ALA A 265 11.35 -3.01 4.63
CA ALA A 265 9.95 -2.71 4.93
C ALA A 265 9.07 -3.08 3.72
N GLY A 266 8.06 -3.90 3.98
CA GLY A 266 6.99 -4.20 3.04
C GLY A 266 6.04 -3.02 2.94
N PHE A 267 5.13 -3.08 1.97
CA PHE A 267 4.12 -2.03 1.80
C PHE A 267 2.90 -2.22 2.72
N VAL A 268 2.75 -3.38 3.37
CA VAL A 268 1.55 -3.73 4.13
C VAL A 268 1.68 -3.38 5.61
N PHE A 269 2.58 -4.07 6.33
CA PHE A 269 2.52 -4.13 7.80
C PHE A 269 2.93 -2.84 8.51
N ALA A 270 3.73 -1.99 7.87
CA ALA A 270 3.99 -0.63 8.35
C ALA A 270 2.72 0.25 8.39
N ARG A 271 1.70 -0.10 7.61
CA ARG A 271 0.49 0.71 7.36
C ARG A 271 -0.76 0.13 8.04
N VAL A 272 -0.69 -1.10 8.56
CA VAL A 272 -1.77 -1.75 9.32
C VAL A 272 -1.95 -1.06 10.68
N LYS A 273 -3.09 -0.41 10.88
CA LYS A 273 -3.38 0.45 12.05
C LYS A 273 -3.46 -0.35 13.34
N CYS A 274 -4.02 -1.56 13.30
CA CYS A 274 -4.22 -2.39 14.48
C CYS A 274 -2.90 -2.80 15.17
N LEU A 275 -1.78 -2.82 14.43
CA LEU A 275 -0.43 -3.12 14.93
C LEU A 275 0.25 -1.88 15.55
N SER A 276 -0.06 -0.69 15.03
CA SER A 276 0.43 0.58 15.61
C SER A 276 -0.14 0.83 17.01
N SER A 277 -1.41 0.46 17.24
CA SER A 277 -2.06 0.54 18.56
C SER A 277 -1.48 -0.46 19.57
N ALA A 278 -1.00 -1.62 19.12
CA ALA A 278 -0.39 -2.63 19.98
C ALA A 278 0.92 -2.11 20.59
N LYS A 279 1.76 -1.44 19.78
CA LYS A 279 2.99 -0.78 20.24
C LYS A 279 2.73 0.25 21.33
N ALA A 280 1.70 1.09 21.20
CA ALA A 280 1.34 2.08 22.23
C ALA A 280 0.86 1.45 23.56
N SER A 281 0.26 0.25 23.52
CA SER A 281 -0.23 -0.44 24.72
C SER A 281 0.88 -1.05 25.57
N ILE A 282 1.99 -1.46 24.95
CA ILE A 282 3.16 -2.05 25.63
C ILE A 282 3.87 -0.98 26.47
N TRP A 283 3.97 0.26 25.97
CA TRP A 283 4.57 1.37 26.71
C TRP A 283 3.74 1.83 27.91
N ARG A 284 2.40 1.76 27.86
CA ARG A 284 1.53 2.10 29.00
C ARG A 284 1.52 1.06 30.12
N LYS A 285 2.00 -0.17 29.87
CA LYS A 285 2.13 -1.20 30.91
C LYS A 285 3.50 -1.20 31.59
N LEU A 286 4.40 -0.30 31.18
CA LEU A 286 5.76 -0.14 31.72
C LEU A 286 5.98 1.23 32.42
N THR A 287 4.91 1.97 32.69
CA THR A 287 4.87 3.19 33.52
C THR A 287 3.81 3.05 34.59
#